data_AF-A0A967R945-F1
#
_entry.id   AF-A0A967R945-F1
#
_cell.length_a   1.000
_cell.length_b   1.000
_cell.length_c   1.000
_cell.angle_alpha   90.00
_cell.angle_beta   90.00
_cell.angle_gamma   90.00
#
_symmetry.space_group_name_H-M   'P 1'
#
loop_
_entity.id
_entity.type
_entity.pdbx_description
1 polymer ?
#
loop_
_entity_poly.entity_id
_entity_poly.type
_entity_poly.pdbx_seq_one_letter_code
_entity_poly.pdbx_strand_id
1 'polypeptide(L)'
;MPAPIAAQEGALVLRTSRLLDGRGAVLTDRDVVVREGRITAVVPAGEADGDPVVDLGGLTVLPGLIDTHVHVGWHFGPDGRLARGSEMPDRVLHAAENAYRMVAAGVTTVQSLGGAEDGPLAEALDRGVLPGPRVITSLGSLSAGTGDPAELRAAVV
;
A
#
# COMPACT_ATOMS: atom_id res chain seq x y z
N MET A 1 -12.62 17.39 -1.33
CA MET A 1 -12.27 15.97 -1.16
C MET A 1 -11.77 15.49 -2.50
N PRO A 2 -10.54 14.93 -2.64
CA PRO A 2 -10.20 14.28 -3.90
C PRO A 2 -11.15 13.10 -4.06
N ALA A 3 -11.81 13.02 -5.21
CA ALA A 3 -12.66 11.90 -5.55
C ALA A 3 -11.84 10.59 -5.47
N PRO A 4 -12.45 9.42 -5.22
CA PRO A 4 -11.79 8.17 -5.61
C PRO A 4 -11.30 8.37 -7.04
N ILE A 5 -10.08 7.93 -7.35
CA ILE A 5 -9.61 7.91 -8.73
C ILE A 5 -10.58 6.98 -9.44
N ALA A 6 -11.64 7.55 -10.02
CA ALA A 6 -12.53 6.85 -10.90
C ALA A 6 -11.62 6.16 -11.90
N ALA A 7 -11.85 4.86 -12.11
CA ALA A 7 -11.17 4.11 -13.15
C ALA A 7 -11.15 5.00 -14.40
N GLN A 8 -9.96 5.43 -14.84
CA GLN A 8 -9.87 6.37 -15.96
C GLN A 8 -10.68 5.81 -17.13
N GLU A 9 -11.67 6.56 -17.60
CA GLU A 9 -12.39 6.28 -18.83
C GLU A 9 -11.41 6.51 -20.00
N GLY A 10 -10.44 5.60 -20.15
CA GLY A 10 -9.29 5.77 -21.05
C GLY A 10 -8.03 5.07 -20.53
N ALA A 11 -7.08 4.83 -21.43
CA ALA A 11 -5.80 4.25 -21.07
C ALA A 11 -4.82 5.35 -20.67
N LEU A 12 -4.34 5.35 -19.42
CA LEU A 12 -3.22 6.17 -18.98
C LEU A 12 -1.92 5.57 -19.50
N VAL A 13 -1.06 6.38 -20.09
CA VAL A 13 0.28 5.96 -20.53
C VAL A 13 1.32 6.61 -19.66
N LEU A 14 2.17 5.81 -19.01
CA LEU A 14 3.36 6.28 -18.31
C LEU A 14 4.56 6.08 -19.23
N ARG A 15 5.13 7.17 -19.76
CA ARG A 15 6.33 7.13 -20.59
C ARG A 15 7.57 7.13 -19.72
N THR A 16 8.43 6.15 -19.90
CA THR A 16 9.59 5.91 -19.03
C THR A 16 10.87 5.77 -19.84
N SER A 17 11.95 6.42 -19.42
CA SER A 17 13.30 6.21 -19.99
C SER A 17 13.99 5.02 -19.33
N ARG A 18 13.71 4.77 -18.04
CA ARG A 18 14.27 3.67 -17.26
C ARG A 18 13.21 3.04 -16.37
N LEU A 19 12.90 1.78 -16.64
CA LEU A 19 11.92 0.96 -15.92
C LEU A 19 12.60 -0.29 -15.36
N LEU A 20 12.56 -0.47 -14.04
CA LEU A 20 12.91 -1.73 -13.39
C LEU A 20 11.67 -2.63 -13.44
N ASP A 21 11.78 -3.87 -13.91
CA ASP A 21 10.61 -4.75 -14.08
C ASP A 21 10.23 -5.57 -12.84
N GLY A 22 11.00 -5.43 -11.75
CA GLY A 22 10.85 -6.20 -10.52
C GLY A 22 11.30 -7.66 -10.60
N ARG A 23 11.78 -8.12 -11.77
CA ARG A 23 12.30 -9.49 -12.00
C ARG A 23 13.81 -9.51 -12.27
N GLY A 24 14.45 -8.35 -12.17
CA GLY A 24 15.90 -8.17 -12.32
C GLY A 24 16.31 -7.53 -13.65
N ALA A 25 15.37 -7.19 -14.53
CA ALA A 25 15.67 -6.50 -15.78
C ALA A 25 15.51 -4.98 -15.65
N VAL A 26 16.33 -4.25 -16.40
CA VAL A 26 16.16 -2.82 -16.67
C VAL A 26 15.69 -2.69 -18.11
N LEU A 27 14.51 -2.13 -18.31
CA LEU A 27 13.94 -1.81 -19.61
C LEU A 27 14.15 -0.32 -19.88
N THR A 28 14.60 0.02 -21.08
CA THR A 28 14.73 1.40 -21.52
C THR A 28 13.63 1.76 -22.50
N ASP A 29 13.25 3.04 -22.50
CA ASP A 29 12.31 3.65 -23.45
C ASP A 29 11.02 2.83 -23.61
N ARG A 30 10.25 2.75 -22.51
CA ARG A 30 8.98 2.01 -22.45
C ARG A 30 7.81 2.88 -22.06
N ASP A 31 6.67 2.60 -22.69
CA ASP A 31 5.36 3.09 -22.27
C ASP A 31 4.66 1.99 -21.46
N VAL A 32 4.25 2.31 -20.23
CA VAL A 32 3.44 1.45 -19.36
C VAL A 32 1.98 1.88 -19.48
N VAL A 33 1.13 0.98 -19.95
CA VAL A 33 -0.28 1.29 -20.23
C VAL A 33 -1.16 0.81 -19.08
N VAL A 34 -1.82 1.75 -18.41
CA VAL A 34 -2.71 1.51 -17.27
C VAL A 34 -4.16 1.72 -17.69
N ARG A 35 -5.01 0.71 -17.47
CA ARG A 35 -6.46 0.79 -17.65
C ARG A 35 -7.13 0.32 -16.38
N GLU A 36 -8.10 1.06 -15.87
CA GLU A 36 -8.88 0.70 -14.68
C GLU A 36 -7.99 0.29 -13.48
N GLY A 37 -6.88 1.02 -13.26
CA GLY A 37 -5.93 0.76 -12.18
C GLY A 37 -5.05 -0.48 -12.37
N ARG A 38 -5.04 -1.10 -13.55
CA ARG A 38 -4.21 -2.27 -13.88
C ARG A 38 -3.25 -1.96 -15.01
N ILE A 39 -2.01 -2.44 -14.87
CA ILE A 39 -1.06 -2.46 -15.99
C ILE A 39 -1.54 -3.50 -16.99
N THR A 40 -1.86 -3.06 -18.21
CA THR A 40 -2.37 -3.91 -19.30
C THR A 40 -1.31 -4.22 -20.35
N ALA A 41 -0.30 -3.35 -20.50
CA ALA A 41 0.81 -3.57 -21.42
C ALA A 41 2.05 -2.78 -20.98
N VAL A 42 3.22 -3.27 -21.41
CA VAL A 42 4.48 -2.54 -21.42
C VAL A 42 5.06 -2.66 -22.82
N VAL A 43 5.11 -1.56 -23.57
CA VAL A 43 5.48 -1.53 -24.99
C VAL A 43 6.63 -0.54 -25.21
N PRO A 44 7.35 -0.58 -26.35
CA PRO A 44 8.30 0.48 -26.70
C PRO A 44 7.65 1.87 -26.61
N ALA A 45 8.43 2.86 -26.17
CA ALA A 45 7.93 4.23 -26.04
C ALA A 45 7.45 4.79 -27.37
N GLY A 46 6.26 5.40 -27.37
CA GLY A 46 5.61 5.94 -28.56
C GLY A 46 4.70 4.97 -29.30
N GLU A 47 4.68 3.67 -28.94
CA GLU A 47 3.79 2.67 -29.51
C GLU A 47 2.47 2.49 -28.74
N ALA A 48 2.34 3.10 -27.55
CA ALA A 48 1.13 2.97 -26.74
C ALA A 48 0.02 3.91 -27.20
N ASP A 49 -1.19 3.35 -27.41
CA ASP A 49 -2.42 4.12 -27.54
C ASP A 49 -3.04 4.41 -26.17
N GLY A 50 -3.19 5.69 -25.84
CA GLY A 50 -3.83 6.15 -24.61
C GLY A 50 -3.59 7.63 -24.32
N ASP A 51 -4.47 8.21 -23.49
CA ASP A 51 -4.39 9.58 -22.99
C ASP A 51 -4.97 9.61 -21.56
N PRO A 52 -4.36 10.34 -20.60
CA PRO A 52 -3.15 11.15 -20.73
C PRO A 52 -1.86 10.34 -20.89
N VAL A 53 -0.86 10.94 -21.53
CA VAL A 53 0.55 10.51 -21.45
C VAL A 53 1.25 11.30 -20.35
N VAL A 54 1.76 10.59 -19.34
CA VAL A 54 2.59 11.16 -18.27
C VAL A 54 4.05 10.82 -18.57
N ASP A 55 4.86 11.84 -18.85
CA ASP A 55 6.28 11.68 -19.11
C ASP A 55 7.09 11.63 -17.82
N LEU A 56 7.74 10.47 -17.59
CA LEU A 56 8.61 10.17 -16.46
C LEU A 56 10.07 9.98 -16.90
N GLY A 57 10.46 10.48 -18.09
CA GLY A 57 11.78 10.28 -18.70
C GLY A 57 12.99 10.75 -17.87
N GLY A 58 12.79 11.56 -16.84
CA GLY A 58 13.83 11.96 -15.88
C GLY A 58 13.94 11.08 -14.62
N LEU A 59 13.07 10.09 -14.47
CA LEU A 59 12.94 9.26 -13.27
C LEU A 59 13.24 7.79 -13.57
N THR A 60 13.53 7.03 -12.52
CA THR A 60 13.51 5.56 -12.58
C THR A 60 12.17 5.08 -12.07
N VAL A 61 11.44 4.35 -12.91
CA VAL A 61 10.16 3.74 -12.56
C VAL A 61 10.41 2.30 -12.11
N LEU A 62 9.69 1.86 -11.08
CA LEU A 62 9.78 0.51 -10.50
C LEU A 62 8.40 0.09 -9.97
N PRO A 63 8.16 -1.21 -9.73
CA PRO A 63 6.97 -1.67 -9.01
C PRO A 63 6.91 -1.04 -7.63
N GLY A 64 5.69 -0.82 -7.14
CA GLY A 64 5.48 -0.36 -5.76
C GLY A 64 6.13 -1.32 -4.75
N LEU A 65 6.73 -0.75 -3.72
CA LEU A 65 7.46 -1.51 -2.71
C LEU A 65 6.51 -2.29 -1.81
N ILE A 66 7.01 -3.39 -1.25
CA ILE A 66 6.29 -4.26 -0.32
C ILE A 66 7.07 -4.32 0.99
N ASP A 67 6.40 -4.05 2.11
CA ASP A 67 6.93 -4.29 3.44
C ASP A 67 6.18 -5.47 4.08
N THR A 68 6.92 -6.50 4.50
CA THR A 68 6.32 -7.74 5.01
C THR A 68 6.21 -7.79 6.54
N HIS A 69 6.59 -6.72 7.25
CA HIS A 69 6.59 -6.71 8.70
C HIS A 69 6.37 -5.31 9.26
N VAL A 70 5.09 -4.91 9.39
CA VAL A 70 4.72 -3.62 9.99
C VAL A 70 3.74 -3.77 11.15
N HIS A 71 3.63 -2.70 11.92
CA HIS A 71 2.52 -2.47 12.85
C HIS A 71 1.94 -1.09 12.54
N VAL A 72 0.87 -1.04 11.75
CA VAL A 72 0.39 0.24 11.16
C VAL A 72 -0.11 1.21 12.23
N GLY A 73 -0.75 0.72 13.28
CA GLY A 73 -1.24 1.54 14.40
C GLY A 73 -0.21 1.89 15.47
N TRP A 74 1.04 1.43 15.36
CA TRP A 74 2.06 1.76 16.36
C TRP A 74 2.61 3.16 16.15
N HIS A 75 2.78 3.88 17.26
CA HIS A 75 3.37 5.21 17.29
C HIS A 75 4.16 5.41 18.59
N PHE A 76 5.04 6.40 18.57
CA PHE A 76 5.84 6.78 19.74
C PHE A 76 5.23 8.01 20.40
N GLY A 77 5.07 7.94 21.72
CA GLY A 77 4.59 9.07 22.53
C GLY A 77 5.67 10.14 22.73
N PRO A 78 5.33 11.24 23.44
CA PRO A 78 6.26 12.34 23.70
C PRO A 78 7.54 11.94 24.46
N ASP A 79 7.49 10.83 25.20
CA ASP A 79 8.62 10.24 25.92
C ASP A 79 9.52 9.38 25.02
N GLY A 80 9.22 9.32 23.71
CA GLY A 80 9.93 8.50 22.73
C GLY A 80 9.71 7.00 22.90
N ARG A 81 8.74 6.59 23.71
CA ARG A 81 8.41 5.17 23.93
C ARG A 81 7.18 4.78 23.13
N LEU A 82 7.07 3.49 22.83
CA LEU A 82 5.85 2.94 22.21
C LEU A 82 4.66 3.29 23.11
N ALA A 83 3.67 3.98 22.56
CA ALA A 83 2.45 4.31 23.29
C ALA A 83 1.73 3.03 23.74
N ARG A 84 1.28 2.99 25.00
CA ARG A 84 0.60 1.83 25.62
C ARG A 84 -0.66 2.31 26.34
N GLY A 85 -1.75 1.55 26.27
CA GLY A 85 -2.99 1.83 27.02
C GLY A 85 -4.07 2.56 26.21
N SER A 86 -5.05 3.15 26.91
CA SER A 86 -6.30 3.72 26.37
C SER A 86 -6.18 5.02 25.58
N GLU A 87 -5.00 5.35 25.02
CA GLU A 87 -4.82 6.43 24.04
C GLU A 87 -5.35 6.01 22.65
N MET A 88 -6.52 5.38 22.66
CA MET A 88 -7.18 4.78 21.50
C MET A 88 -7.73 5.79 20.48
N PRO A 89 -8.13 7.04 20.83
CA PRO A 89 -8.52 8.02 19.82
C PRO A 89 -7.38 8.39 18.86
N ASP A 90 -6.18 8.63 19.41
CA ASP A 90 -5.03 9.09 18.61
C ASP A 90 -4.40 7.94 17.80
N ARG A 91 -4.51 6.70 18.28
CA ARG A 91 -3.99 5.52 17.57
C ARG A 91 -4.54 5.40 16.15
N VAL A 92 -5.82 5.70 15.93
CA VAL A 92 -6.44 5.66 14.60
C VAL A 92 -5.88 6.78 13.70
N LEU A 93 -5.67 7.98 14.25
CA LEU A 93 -5.08 9.10 13.52
C LEU A 93 -3.63 8.79 13.12
N HIS A 94 -2.84 8.22 14.03
CA HIS A 94 -1.49 7.78 13.74
C HIS A 94 -1.46 6.62 12.73
N ALA A 95 -2.42 5.70 12.78
CA ALA A 95 -2.52 4.64 11.78
C ALA A 95 -2.79 5.21 10.38
N ALA A 96 -3.70 6.19 10.26
CA ALA A 96 -3.97 6.88 9.01
C ALA A 96 -2.76 7.68 8.51
N GLU A 97 -2.06 8.38 9.41
CA GLU A 97 -0.82 9.09 9.09
C GLU A 97 0.26 8.14 8.59
N ASN A 98 0.49 7.02 9.28
CA ASN A 98 1.45 6.00 8.91
C ASN A 98 1.13 5.41 7.53
N ALA A 99 -0.14 5.08 7.27
CA ALA A 99 -0.58 4.57 5.97
C ALA A 99 -0.29 5.57 4.84
N TYR A 100 -0.56 6.86 5.05
CA TYR A 100 -0.24 7.89 4.07
C TYR A 100 1.28 8.01 3.85
N ARG A 101 2.08 8.01 4.92
CA ARG A 101 3.54 8.09 4.83
C ARG A 101 4.14 6.90 4.07
N MET A 102 3.60 5.70 4.26
CA MET A 102 4.03 4.49 3.53
C MET A 102 3.84 4.66 2.02
N VAL A 103 2.64 5.07 1.58
CA VAL A 103 2.38 5.23 0.14
C VAL A 103 3.14 6.41 -0.46
N ALA A 104 3.31 7.50 0.30
CA ALA A 104 4.13 8.64 -0.10
C ALA A 104 5.62 8.27 -0.27
N ALA A 105 6.10 7.26 0.46
CA ALA A 105 7.43 6.69 0.32
C ALA A 105 7.53 5.59 -0.77
N GLY A 106 6.44 5.30 -1.48
CA GLY A 106 6.40 4.30 -2.55
C GLY A 106 6.10 2.87 -2.08
N VAL A 107 5.73 2.65 -0.82
CA VAL A 107 5.25 1.35 -0.31
C VAL A 107 3.77 1.24 -0.61
N THR A 108 3.40 0.32 -1.51
CA THR A 108 2.02 0.16 -1.98
C THR A 108 1.30 -1.04 -1.38
N THR A 109 2.04 -1.95 -0.73
CA THR A 109 1.48 -3.11 -0.03
C THR A 109 2.25 -3.35 1.25
N VAL A 110 1.54 -3.64 2.34
CA VAL A 110 2.15 -4.01 3.62
C VAL A 110 1.50 -5.25 4.23
N GLN A 111 2.28 -6.03 4.97
CA GLN A 111 1.79 -7.07 5.87
C GLN A 111 1.91 -6.59 7.32
N SER A 112 0.77 -6.26 7.93
CA SER A 112 0.65 -5.92 9.34
C SER A 112 0.57 -7.18 10.19
N LEU A 113 1.39 -7.26 11.25
CA LEU A 113 1.39 -8.39 12.19
C LEU A 113 0.35 -8.27 13.31
N GLY A 114 -0.56 -7.31 13.18
CA GLY A 114 -1.84 -7.32 13.86
C GLY A 114 -2.04 -6.16 14.83
N GLY A 115 -3.27 -5.67 14.77
CA GLY A 115 -3.95 -4.78 15.70
C GLY A 115 -5.44 -4.84 15.36
N ALA A 116 -6.32 -4.78 16.36
CA ALA A 116 -7.77 -4.89 16.12
C ALA A 116 -8.28 -3.78 15.18
N GLU A 117 -7.58 -2.65 15.16
CA GLU A 117 -7.85 -1.51 14.29
C GLU A 117 -7.45 -1.72 12.82
N ASP A 118 -6.63 -2.72 12.50
CA ASP A 118 -6.13 -2.95 11.15
C ASP A 118 -7.25 -3.29 10.17
N GLY A 119 -8.28 -4.04 10.62
CA GLY A 119 -9.42 -4.43 9.80
C GLY A 119 -10.20 -3.21 9.28
N PRO A 120 -10.75 -2.37 10.17
CA PRO A 120 -11.42 -1.12 9.77
C PRO A 120 -10.54 -0.17 8.95
N LEU A 121 -9.24 -0.09 9.25
CA LEU A 121 -8.29 0.71 8.47
C LEU A 121 -8.15 0.17 7.04
N ALA A 122 -7.89 -1.14 6.90
CA ALA A 122 -7.77 -1.79 5.59
C ALA A 122 -9.02 -1.57 4.74
N GLU A 123 -10.21 -1.72 5.34
CA GLU A 123 -11.48 -1.48 4.65
C GLU A 123 -11.63 0.00 4.22
N ALA A 124 -11.21 0.95 5.06
CA ALA A 124 -11.24 2.38 4.70
C ALA A 124 -10.28 2.71 3.55
N LEU A 125 -9.09 2.10 3.53
CA LEU A 125 -8.09 2.24 2.47
C LEU A 125 -8.59 1.62 1.15
N ASP A 126 -9.17 0.42 1.21
CA ASP A 126 -9.71 -0.28 0.03
C ASP A 126 -10.89 0.47 -0.60
N ARG A 127 -11.72 1.13 0.21
CA ARG A 127 -12.78 2.03 -0.29
C ARG A 127 -12.25 3.39 -0.78
N GLY A 128 -10.95 3.67 -0.65
CA GLY A 128 -10.33 4.92 -1.05
C GLY A 128 -10.72 6.12 -0.18
N VAL A 129 -11.19 5.91 1.05
CA VAL A 129 -11.53 6.98 2.01
C VAL A 129 -10.27 7.73 2.45
N LEU A 130 -9.16 7.01 2.56
CA LEU A 130 -7.84 7.53 2.90
C LEU A 130 -6.81 6.98 1.90
N PRO A 131 -5.78 7.76 1.53
CA PRO A 131 -4.65 7.26 0.78
C PRO A 131 -3.76 6.36 1.65
N GLY A 132 -3.34 5.21 1.12
CA GLY A 132 -2.41 4.31 1.80
C GLY A 132 -2.13 3.04 1.00
N PRO A 133 -1.25 2.16 1.53
CA PRO A 133 -0.97 0.87 0.92
C PRO A 133 -2.16 -0.08 1.04
N ARG A 134 -2.15 -1.15 0.23
CA ARG A 134 -2.95 -2.34 0.53
C ARG A 134 -2.44 -2.97 1.83
N VAL A 135 -3.34 -3.22 2.78
CA VAL A 135 -3.01 -3.82 4.08
C VAL A 135 -3.45 -5.28 4.10
N ILE A 136 -2.49 -6.18 4.24
CA ILE A 136 -2.71 -7.59 4.61
C ILE A 136 -2.48 -7.65 6.12
N THR A 137 -3.43 -8.14 6.91
CA THR A 137 -3.30 -8.13 8.39
C THR A 137 -3.65 -9.47 9.01
N SER A 138 -2.95 -9.84 10.09
CA SER A 138 -3.32 -10.95 10.97
C SER A 138 -4.37 -10.58 12.03
N LEU A 139 -4.81 -9.31 12.09
CA LEU A 139 -5.75 -8.71 13.07
C LEU A 139 -5.29 -8.75 14.54
N GLY A 140 -4.31 -9.57 14.86
CA GLY A 140 -3.67 -9.69 16.15
C GLY A 140 -2.52 -10.68 16.09
N SER A 141 -1.79 -10.80 17.19
CA SER A 141 -0.71 -11.77 17.33
C SER A 141 -1.15 -12.92 18.24
N LEU A 142 -0.77 -14.14 17.90
CA LEU A 142 -0.87 -15.28 18.80
C LEU A 142 0.26 -15.22 19.83
N SER A 143 -0.06 -15.45 21.09
CA SER A 143 0.89 -15.43 22.22
C SER A 143 0.60 -16.57 23.20
N ALA A 144 1.48 -16.77 24.17
CA ALA A 144 1.27 -17.77 25.23
C ALA A 144 -0.01 -17.53 26.05
N GLY A 145 -0.57 -16.32 26.02
CA GLY A 145 -1.83 -15.98 26.69
C GLY A 145 -3.08 -16.04 25.79
N THR A 146 -2.95 -16.42 24.51
CA THR A 146 -4.08 -16.41 23.57
C THR A 146 -5.12 -17.48 23.87
N GLY A 147 -4.70 -18.64 24.38
CA GLY A 147 -5.64 -19.70 24.75
C GLY A 147 -5.03 -21.09 24.68
N ASP A 148 -5.87 -22.08 25.00
CA ASP A 148 -5.55 -23.50 24.85
C ASP A 148 -5.50 -23.93 23.36
N PRO A 149 -5.11 -25.19 23.06
CA PRO A 149 -5.03 -25.65 21.68
C PRO A 149 -6.35 -25.59 20.88
N ALA A 150 -7.53 -25.60 21.52
CA ALA A 150 -8.81 -25.45 20.82
C ALA A 150 -9.08 -23.97 20.48
N GLU A 151 -8.82 -23.06 21.42
CA GLU A 151 -8.94 -21.62 21.22
C GLU A 151 -7.98 -21.11 20.15
N LEU A 152 -6.73 -21.60 20.15
CA LEU A 152 -5.76 -21.29 19.09
C LEU A 152 -6.25 -21.73 17.72
N ARG A 153 -6.84 -22.92 17.58
CA ARG A 153 -7.38 -23.38 16.28
C ARG A 153 -8.50 -22.48 15.80
N ALA A 154 -9.40 -22.05 16.68
CA ALA A 154 -10.49 -21.15 16.31
C ALA A 154 -10.00 -19.76 15.86
N ALA A 155 -8.84 -19.30 16.36
CA ALA A 155 -8.29 -17.99 16.04
C ALA A 155 -7.59 -17.88 14.67
N VAL A 156 -7.37 -19.00 13.95
CA VAL A 156 -6.64 -19.02 12.66
C VAL A 156 -7.51 -19.42 11.46
N VAL A 157 -8.83 -19.62 11.66
CA VAL A 157 -9.78 -20.01 10.59
C VAL A 157 -10.45 -18.80 9.98
#